data_AF-A0A0Q4B071-F1
#
_entry.id   AF-A0A0Q4B071-F1
#
_cell.length_a   1.000
_cell.length_b   1.000
_cell.length_c   1.000
_cell.angle_alpha   90.00
_cell.angle_beta   90.00
_cell.angle_gamma   90.00
#
_symmetry.space_group_name_H-M   'P 1'
#
loop_
_entity.id
_entity.type
_entity.pdbx_description
1 polymer ?
#
loop_
_entity_poly.entity_id
_entity_poly.type
_entity_poly.pdbx_seq_one_letter_code
_entity_poly.pdbx_strand_id
1 'polypeptide(L)'
;MVLIIDTEATGLRGIPEDRVLEIGIAEYDRDSGNISPVYSEMIRYDDIVDFDSKYVNIDGSRGIWIYRNSDMRMEDTLNAAKDLDTVVREVREIVSGKEVTSYNVGFDFDKYLDLEPWSLKDIAARKVDIMELATAKVYELADSDSIEDKGLQERLLREREDSYYPEKWVRSIDAYRVLCPKDPMRLEGMRHRAIDDAVMEGWILRELEK
;
A
#
# COMPACT_ATOMS: atom_id res chain seq x y z
N MET A 1 -9.32 -8.53 -14.82
CA MET A 1 -9.48 -7.59 -13.70
C MET A 1 -8.56 -8.04 -12.59
N VAL A 2 -7.86 -7.10 -11.95
CA VAL A 2 -7.00 -7.35 -10.79
C VAL A 2 -7.41 -6.37 -9.70
N LEU A 3 -7.54 -6.85 -8.47
CA LEU A 3 -7.76 -5.99 -7.32
C LEU A 3 -6.41 -5.63 -6.69
N ILE A 4 -6.19 -4.35 -6.47
CA ILE A 4 -5.03 -3.81 -5.80
C ILE A 4 -5.48 -3.41 -4.40
N ILE A 5 -4.81 -3.96 -3.39
CA ILE A 5 -5.15 -3.73 -1.98
C ILE A 5 -3.97 -3.04 -1.33
N ASP A 6 -4.22 -1.97 -0.60
CA ASP A 6 -3.24 -1.30 0.25
C ASP A 6 -3.81 -1.16 1.67
N THR A 7 -2.92 -1.17 2.67
CA THR A 7 -3.29 -1.08 4.07
C THR A 7 -2.51 -0.02 4.82
N GLU A 8 -3.21 0.77 5.62
CA GLU A 8 -2.57 1.54 6.68
C GLU A 8 -2.59 0.72 7.97
N ALA A 9 -1.45 0.64 8.65
CA ALA A 9 -1.29 -0.19 9.85
C ALA A 9 -0.68 0.58 11.03
N THR A 10 -0.81 0.01 12.23
CA THR A 10 -0.22 0.58 13.45
C THR A 10 1.31 0.59 13.42
N GLY A 11 1.93 -0.29 12.64
CA GLY A 11 3.37 -0.46 12.59
C GLY A 11 3.86 -1.40 11.50
N LEU A 12 5.08 -1.92 11.67
CA LEU A 12 5.82 -2.66 10.65
C LEU A 12 6.06 -4.15 10.98
N ARG A 13 5.60 -4.62 12.14
CA ARG A 13 5.82 -6.01 12.60
C ARG A 13 4.81 -6.97 11.98
N GLY A 14 3.56 -6.53 11.81
CA GLY A 14 2.48 -7.41 11.36
C GLY A 14 1.66 -7.98 12.52
N ILE A 15 0.71 -8.85 12.19
CA ILE A 15 -0.09 -9.59 13.16
C ILE A 15 0.82 -10.62 13.88
N PRO A 16 0.71 -10.78 15.22
CA PRO A 16 -0.31 -10.19 16.10
C PRO A 16 0.06 -8.85 16.76
N GLU A 17 1.26 -8.32 16.57
CA GLU A 17 1.73 -7.11 17.25
C GLU A 17 1.05 -5.83 16.74
N ASP A 18 0.68 -5.82 15.46
CA ASP A 18 0.10 -4.70 14.75
C ASP A 18 -1.33 -4.97 14.29
N ARG A 19 -2.04 -3.88 13.95
CA ARG A 19 -3.41 -3.89 13.42
C ARG A 19 -3.48 -3.09 12.14
N VAL A 20 -4.29 -3.55 11.20
CA VAL A 20 -4.74 -2.73 10.06
C VAL A 20 -5.73 -1.70 10.58
N LEU A 21 -5.52 -0.43 10.24
CA LEU A 21 -6.35 0.72 10.61
C LEU A 21 -7.27 1.15 9.49
N GLU A 22 -6.79 1.09 8.24
CA GLU A 22 -7.55 1.41 7.04
C GLU A 22 -7.22 0.40 5.93
N ILE A 23 -8.19 0.10 5.08
CA ILE A 23 -7.99 -0.72 3.89
C ILE A 23 -8.57 -0.02 2.67
N GLY A 24 -7.77 0.03 1.60
CA GLY A 24 -8.16 0.52 0.29
C GLY A 24 -8.12 -0.62 -0.72
N ILE A 25 -9.14 -0.72 -1.57
CA ILE A 25 -9.15 -1.62 -2.71
C ILE A 25 -9.49 -0.84 -3.97
N ALA A 26 -8.59 -0.89 -4.94
CA ALA A 26 -8.82 -0.42 -6.29
C ALA A 26 -8.92 -1.62 -7.24
N GLU A 27 -9.57 -1.39 -8.38
CA GLU A 27 -9.69 -2.37 -9.45
C GLU A 27 -8.99 -1.85 -10.70
N TYR A 28 -8.14 -2.70 -11.27
CA TYR A 28 -7.56 -2.50 -12.59
C TYR A 28 -8.22 -3.43 -13.61
N ASP A 29 -8.93 -2.81 -14.56
CA ASP A 29 -9.45 -3.48 -15.73
C ASP A 29 -8.42 -3.47 -16.86
N ARG A 30 -7.81 -4.65 -17.11
CA ARG A 30 -6.81 -4.87 -18.15
C ARG A 30 -7.34 -4.60 -19.56
N ASP A 31 -8.62 -4.81 -19.81
CA ASP A 31 -9.18 -4.67 -21.17
C ASP A 31 -9.38 -3.19 -21.53
N SER A 32 -9.89 -2.38 -20.59
CA SER A 32 -10.11 -0.95 -20.81
C SER A 32 -8.92 -0.07 -20.43
N GLY A 33 -7.99 -0.57 -19.61
CA GLY A 33 -6.90 0.23 -19.05
C GLY A 33 -7.34 1.14 -17.89
N ASN A 34 -8.57 0.98 -17.39
CA ASN A 34 -9.16 1.82 -16.36
C ASN A 34 -8.77 1.34 -14.95
N ILE A 35 -8.53 2.31 -14.05
CA ILE A 35 -8.32 2.07 -12.62
C ILE A 35 -9.45 2.78 -11.87
N SER A 36 -10.10 2.10 -10.95
CA SER A 36 -11.21 2.69 -10.18
C SER A 36 -11.20 2.23 -8.73
N PRO A 37 -11.51 3.11 -7.77
CA PRO A 37 -11.68 2.71 -6.37
C PRO A 37 -12.93 1.83 -6.24
N VAL A 38 -12.85 0.74 -5.48
CA VAL A 38 -13.97 -0.18 -5.24
C VAL A 38 -14.34 -0.33 -3.77
N TYR A 39 -13.39 -0.14 -2.86
CA TYR A 39 -13.62 -0.20 -1.42
C TYR A 39 -12.65 0.70 -0.67
N SER A 40 -13.12 1.41 0.34
CA SER A 40 -12.30 2.23 1.22
C SER A 40 -12.96 2.28 2.57
N GLU A 41 -12.27 1.83 3.60
CA GLU A 41 -12.84 1.79 4.93
C GLU A 41 -11.80 1.96 6.03
N MET A 42 -12.11 2.86 6.96
CA MET A 42 -11.43 3.00 8.25
C MET A 42 -12.03 2.01 9.24
N ILE A 43 -11.22 1.35 10.05
CA ILE A 43 -11.66 0.29 10.94
C ILE A 43 -11.84 0.82 12.36
N ARG A 44 -13.01 0.53 12.96
CA ARG A 44 -13.32 0.87 14.33
C ARG A 44 -12.65 -0.07 15.32
N TYR A 45 -11.92 0.52 16.27
CA TYR A 45 -11.33 -0.17 17.41
C TYR A 45 -11.68 0.58 18.70
N ASP A 46 -12.57 -0.01 19.50
CA ASP A 46 -13.02 0.61 20.76
C ASP A 46 -11.90 0.73 21.80
N ASP A 47 -10.86 -0.11 21.69
CA ASP A 47 -9.71 -0.16 22.60
C ASP A 47 -8.49 0.63 22.09
N ILE A 48 -8.59 1.35 20.97
CA ILE A 48 -7.42 1.95 20.30
C ILE A 48 -6.67 2.98 21.15
N VAL A 49 -7.37 3.68 22.06
CA VAL A 49 -6.76 4.63 23.00
C VAL A 49 -5.83 3.90 23.97
N ASP A 50 -6.29 2.79 24.54
CA ASP A 50 -5.51 1.98 25.48
C ASP A 50 -4.35 1.30 24.73
N PHE A 51 -4.62 0.78 23.53
CA PHE A 51 -3.62 0.20 22.65
C PHE A 51 -2.51 1.20 22.32
N ASP A 52 -2.83 2.42 21.84
CA ASP A 52 -1.84 3.46 21.53
C ASP A 52 -0.97 3.81 22.74
N SER A 53 -1.56 3.93 23.93
CA SER A 53 -0.81 4.29 25.15
C SER A 53 0.28 3.27 25.54
N LYS A 54 0.11 2.01 25.13
CA LYS A 54 1.01 0.90 25.40
C LYS A 54 1.88 0.53 24.20
N TYR A 55 1.53 1.00 23.01
CA TYR A 55 2.21 0.66 21.77
C TYR A 55 3.66 1.16 21.76
N VAL A 56 4.58 0.32 21.30
CA VAL A 56 6.02 0.63 21.19
C VAL A 56 6.48 0.26 19.77
N ASN A 57 6.94 1.27 19.04
CA ASN A 57 7.48 1.12 17.68
C ASN A 57 8.80 0.31 17.69
N ILE A 58 9.29 -0.06 16.50
CA ILE A 58 10.55 -0.80 16.36
C ILE A 58 11.75 0.01 16.88
N ASP A 59 11.71 1.34 16.75
CA ASP A 59 12.74 2.25 17.25
C ASP A 59 12.64 2.54 18.77
N GLY A 60 11.66 1.93 19.47
CA GLY A 60 11.42 2.13 20.90
C GLY A 60 10.58 3.37 21.24
N SER A 61 10.18 4.19 20.27
CA SER A 61 9.25 5.29 20.49
C SER A 61 7.85 4.78 20.86
N ARG A 62 7.09 5.56 21.64
CA ARG A 62 5.77 5.16 22.15
C ARG A 62 4.63 5.76 21.34
N GLY A 63 3.57 4.97 21.19
CA GLY A 63 2.36 5.32 20.46
C GLY A 63 2.45 5.02 18.97
N ILE A 64 1.30 4.76 18.37
CA ILE A 64 1.14 4.47 16.94
C ILE A 64 1.72 5.62 16.11
N TRP A 65 2.70 5.29 15.26
CA TRP A 65 3.45 6.29 14.52
C TRP A 65 2.58 7.09 13.55
N ILE A 66 1.65 6.43 12.85
CA ILE A 66 0.85 7.04 11.78
C ILE A 66 -0.05 8.17 12.30
N TYR A 67 -0.61 8.07 13.51
CA TYR A 67 -1.41 9.15 14.11
C TYR A 67 -0.64 10.44 14.37
N ARG A 68 0.69 10.36 14.43
CA ARG A 68 1.58 11.47 14.77
C ARG A 68 2.29 12.05 13.55
N ASN A 69 2.34 11.30 12.44
CA ASN A 69 3.18 11.62 11.28
C ASN A 69 2.44 11.61 9.94
N SER A 70 1.14 11.30 9.93
CA SER A 70 0.27 11.43 8.75
C SER A 70 -0.87 12.43 9.02
N ASP A 71 -1.87 12.48 8.15
CA ASP A 71 -3.13 13.18 8.41
C ASP A 71 -4.18 12.32 9.13
N MET A 72 -3.97 11.02 9.29
CA MET A 72 -4.82 10.10 10.07
C MET A 72 -4.75 10.45 11.56
N ARG A 73 -5.90 10.41 12.24
CA ARG A 73 -6.02 10.67 13.68
C ARG A 73 -6.67 9.50 14.39
N MET A 74 -6.44 9.40 15.69
CA MET A 74 -7.05 8.34 16.52
C MET A 74 -8.57 8.44 16.52
N GLU A 75 -9.11 9.65 16.42
CA GLU A 75 -10.54 9.89 16.29
C GLU A 75 -11.13 9.28 15.01
N ASP A 76 -10.34 9.11 13.95
CA ASP A 76 -10.81 8.49 12.70
C ASP A 76 -11.16 7.02 12.94
N THR A 77 -10.31 6.29 13.67
CA THR A 77 -10.57 4.88 14.02
C THR A 77 -11.58 4.75 15.15
N LEU A 78 -11.57 5.62 16.17
CA LEU A 78 -12.58 5.58 17.22
C LEU A 78 -14.01 5.80 16.70
N ASN A 79 -14.16 6.72 15.74
CA ASN A 79 -15.46 7.12 15.21
C ASN A 79 -15.80 6.43 13.88
N ALA A 80 -14.96 5.50 13.42
CA ALA A 80 -15.22 4.75 12.20
C ALA A 80 -16.56 4.02 12.25
N ALA A 81 -17.22 3.93 11.10
CA ALA A 81 -18.57 3.37 11.03
C ALA A 81 -18.60 1.86 11.27
N LYS A 82 -17.58 1.14 10.77
CA LYS A 82 -17.52 -0.32 10.75
C LYS A 82 -16.42 -0.84 11.65
N ASP A 83 -16.73 -1.91 12.38
CA ASP A 83 -15.74 -2.66 13.15
C ASP A 83 -14.95 -3.64 12.28
N LEU A 84 -13.89 -4.20 12.86
CA LEU A 84 -12.99 -5.16 12.19
C LEU A 84 -13.75 -6.33 11.57
N ASP A 85 -14.66 -6.96 12.30
CA ASP A 85 -15.41 -8.13 11.82
C ASP A 85 -16.25 -7.81 10.58
N THR A 86 -16.88 -6.63 10.56
CA THR A 86 -17.66 -6.16 9.41
C THR A 86 -16.75 -5.94 8.20
N VAL A 87 -15.63 -5.23 8.36
CA VAL A 87 -14.69 -4.93 7.28
C VAL A 87 -14.06 -6.20 6.74
N VAL A 88 -13.61 -7.11 7.61
CA VAL A 88 -13.07 -8.42 7.22
C VAL A 88 -14.07 -9.20 6.38
N ARG A 89 -15.34 -9.26 6.79
CA ARG A 89 -16.38 -9.97 6.03
C ARG A 89 -16.56 -9.38 4.63
N GLU A 90 -16.67 -8.05 4.53
CA GLU A 90 -16.85 -7.35 3.26
C GLU A 90 -15.64 -7.53 2.33
N VAL A 91 -14.42 -7.39 2.85
CA VAL A 91 -13.19 -7.58 2.07
C VAL A 91 -13.09 -9.02 1.57
N ARG A 92 -13.37 -10.02 2.41
CA ARG A 92 -13.39 -11.42 2.00
C ARG A 92 -14.41 -11.68 0.89
N GLU A 93 -15.58 -11.07 0.95
CA GLU A 93 -16.61 -11.17 -0.10
C GLU A 93 -16.13 -10.53 -1.42
N ILE A 94 -15.52 -9.35 -1.36
CA ILE A 94 -15.00 -8.63 -2.52
C ILE A 94 -13.92 -9.43 -3.24
N VAL A 95 -12.97 -10.01 -2.50
CA VAL A 95 -11.78 -10.65 -3.10
C VAL A 95 -11.99 -12.12 -3.44
N SER A 96 -13.07 -12.75 -2.98
CA SER A 96 -13.27 -14.20 -3.15
C SER A 96 -13.30 -14.59 -4.63
N GLY A 97 -12.39 -15.50 -5.02
CA GLY A 97 -12.22 -15.97 -6.40
C GLY A 97 -11.64 -14.93 -7.36
N LYS A 98 -11.15 -13.79 -6.88
CA LYS A 98 -10.53 -12.73 -7.69
C LYS A 98 -9.01 -12.82 -7.69
N GLU A 99 -8.39 -12.19 -8.69
CA GLU A 99 -6.96 -11.92 -8.67
C GLU A 99 -6.67 -10.70 -7.79
N VAL A 100 -5.70 -10.83 -6.88
CA VAL A 100 -5.31 -9.77 -5.93
C VAL A 100 -3.81 -9.52 -5.95
N THR A 101 -3.42 -8.29 -5.61
CA THR A 101 -2.03 -7.82 -5.49
C THR A 101 -1.96 -6.60 -4.55
N SER A 102 -0.77 -6.19 -4.16
CA SER A 102 -0.48 -4.88 -3.55
C SER A 102 0.84 -4.33 -4.10
N TYR A 103 1.22 -3.10 -3.75
CA TYR A 103 2.59 -2.65 -4.00
C TYR A 103 3.59 -3.58 -3.37
N ASN A 104 3.50 -3.81 -2.06
CA ASN A 104 4.40 -4.67 -1.31
C ASN A 104 3.64 -5.87 -0.75
N VAL A 105 3.60 -6.96 -1.51
CA VAL A 105 2.84 -8.16 -1.14
C VAL A 105 3.31 -8.72 0.19
N GLY A 106 4.63 -8.72 0.41
CA GLY A 106 5.21 -9.17 1.67
C GLY A 106 4.79 -8.33 2.87
N PHE A 107 4.45 -7.06 2.67
CA PHE A 107 3.94 -6.21 3.72
C PHE A 107 2.44 -6.41 3.92
N ASP A 108 1.61 -6.11 2.93
CA ASP A 108 0.14 -6.12 3.11
C ASP A 108 -0.39 -7.53 3.32
N PHE A 109 0.02 -8.49 2.50
CA PHE A 109 -0.51 -9.84 2.58
C PHE A 109 0.18 -10.65 3.67
N ASP A 110 1.49 -10.84 3.56
CA ASP A 110 2.17 -11.83 4.41
C ASP A 110 2.19 -11.43 5.89
N LYS A 111 2.23 -10.13 6.21
CA LYS A 111 2.19 -9.64 7.61
C LYS A 111 0.79 -9.41 8.15
N TYR A 112 -0.21 -9.20 7.30
CA TYR A 112 -1.57 -8.85 7.73
C TYR A 112 -2.64 -9.71 7.08
N LEU A 113 -2.90 -9.55 5.77
CA LEU A 113 -4.14 -10.02 5.15
C LEU A 113 -4.21 -11.56 4.98
N ASP A 114 -3.09 -12.26 4.99
CA ASP A 114 -3.08 -13.73 4.98
C ASP A 114 -3.35 -14.36 6.35
N LEU A 115 -3.21 -13.57 7.41
CA LEU A 115 -3.34 -14.03 8.79
C LEU A 115 -4.75 -13.74 9.31
N GLU A 116 -5.13 -14.44 10.38
CA GLU A 116 -6.39 -14.16 11.08
C GLU A 116 -6.40 -12.71 11.60
N PRO A 117 -7.52 -11.97 11.47
CA PRO A 117 -8.85 -12.44 11.05
C PRO A 117 -9.13 -12.38 9.54
N TRP A 118 -8.21 -11.82 8.74
CA TRP A 118 -8.42 -11.56 7.32
C TRP A 118 -8.45 -12.85 6.50
N SER A 119 -7.45 -13.71 6.69
CA SER A 119 -7.33 -15.06 6.12
C SER A 119 -7.62 -15.11 4.62
N LEU A 120 -7.01 -14.20 3.84
CA LEU A 120 -7.24 -14.06 2.39
C LEU A 120 -6.52 -15.11 1.54
N LYS A 121 -5.48 -15.76 2.10
CA LYS A 121 -4.54 -16.65 1.41
C LYS A 121 -5.19 -17.69 0.48
N ASP A 122 -6.26 -18.33 0.94
CA ASP A 122 -6.90 -19.45 0.25
C ASP A 122 -8.18 -19.07 -0.49
N ILE A 123 -8.60 -17.79 -0.44
CA ILE A 123 -9.84 -17.33 -1.08
C ILE A 123 -9.60 -16.42 -2.28
N ALA A 124 -8.38 -15.89 -2.45
CA ALA A 124 -8.00 -15.04 -3.57
C ALA A 124 -6.76 -15.59 -4.29
N ALA A 125 -6.67 -15.38 -5.60
CA ALA A 125 -5.52 -15.78 -6.39
C ALA A 125 -4.48 -14.65 -6.39
N ARG A 126 -3.39 -14.82 -5.65
CA ARG A 126 -2.28 -13.87 -5.65
C ARG A 126 -1.46 -13.98 -6.94
N LYS A 127 -1.14 -12.84 -7.56
CA LYS A 127 -0.43 -12.80 -8.85
C LYS A 127 1.03 -12.38 -8.75
N VAL A 128 1.29 -11.18 -8.24
CA VAL A 128 2.57 -10.49 -8.44
C VAL A 128 2.87 -9.54 -7.30
N ASP A 129 4.13 -9.27 -7.04
CA ASP A 129 4.58 -8.17 -6.18
C ASP A 129 4.89 -6.96 -7.08
N ILE A 130 4.08 -5.90 -7.01
CA ILE A 130 4.23 -4.74 -7.91
C ILE A 130 5.56 -4.02 -7.61
N MET A 131 5.99 -3.96 -6.36
CA MET A 131 7.23 -3.30 -5.93
C MET A 131 8.46 -3.98 -6.53
N GLU A 132 8.48 -5.30 -6.62
CA GLU A 132 9.56 -6.04 -7.31
C GLU A 132 9.66 -5.61 -8.78
N LEU A 133 8.54 -5.68 -9.52
CA LEU A 133 8.48 -5.31 -10.93
C LEU A 133 8.80 -3.83 -11.16
N ALA A 134 8.21 -2.95 -10.35
CA ALA A 134 8.42 -1.51 -10.43
C ALA A 134 9.88 -1.15 -10.15
N THR A 135 10.50 -1.75 -9.14
CA THR A 135 11.91 -1.53 -8.79
C THR A 135 12.81 -1.88 -9.96
N ALA A 136 12.62 -3.07 -10.56
CA ALA A 136 13.40 -3.49 -11.72
C ALA A 136 13.26 -2.50 -12.89
N LYS A 137 12.02 -2.12 -13.24
CA LYS A 137 11.77 -1.23 -14.36
C LYS A 137 12.28 0.20 -14.13
N VAL A 138 12.10 0.73 -12.94
CA VAL A 138 12.56 2.08 -12.58
C VAL A 138 14.08 2.16 -12.66
N TYR A 139 14.80 1.16 -12.16
CA TYR A 139 16.25 1.16 -12.26
C TYR A 139 16.77 0.92 -13.67
N GLU A 140 16.10 0.09 -14.48
CA GLU A 140 16.40 -0.01 -15.91
C GLU A 140 16.35 1.38 -16.58
N LEU A 141 15.27 2.15 -16.34
CA LEU A 141 15.09 3.49 -16.89
C LEU A 141 16.09 4.51 -16.32
N ALA A 142 16.46 4.38 -15.05
CA ALA A 142 17.46 5.25 -14.42
C ALA A 142 18.86 5.02 -14.99
N ASP A 143 19.23 3.75 -15.20
CA ASP A 143 20.52 3.34 -15.75
C ASP A 143 20.64 3.67 -17.24
N SER A 144 19.53 3.66 -17.98
CA SER A 144 19.47 4.07 -19.39
C SER A 144 19.26 5.57 -19.59
N ASP A 145 19.37 6.39 -18.54
CA ASP A 145 19.15 7.84 -18.54
C ASP A 145 17.81 8.29 -19.15
N SER A 146 16.79 7.46 -19.00
CA SER A 146 15.49 7.61 -19.67
C SER A 146 14.40 8.23 -18.79
N ILE A 147 14.70 8.55 -17.53
CA ILE A 147 13.79 9.28 -16.62
C ILE A 147 13.84 10.78 -16.94
N GLU A 148 12.67 11.40 -17.11
CA GLU A 148 12.55 12.84 -17.43
C GLU A 148 12.94 13.73 -16.23
N ASP A 149 12.48 13.39 -15.02
CA ASP A 149 12.88 14.07 -13.79
C ASP A 149 14.29 13.66 -13.37
N LYS A 150 15.28 14.45 -13.81
CA LYS A 150 16.70 14.21 -13.51
C LYS A 150 17.04 14.32 -12.03
N GLY A 151 16.33 15.16 -11.27
CA GLY A 151 16.53 15.26 -9.83
C GLY A 151 16.09 13.98 -9.11
N LEU A 152 14.95 13.42 -9.53
CA LEU A 152 14.48 12.12 -9.05
C LEU A 152 15.44 10.99 -9.44
N GLN A 153 15.88 10.95 -10.70
CA GLN A 153 16.83 9.94 -11.20
C GLN A 153 18.13 9.93 -10.40
N GLU A 154 18.78 11.09 -10.23
CA GLU A 154 20.01 11.22 -9.44
C GLU A 154 19.81 10.76 -7.99
N ARG A 155 18.66 11.10 -7.38
CA ARG A 155 18.33 10.64 -6.03
C ARG A 155 18.17 9.14 -5.96
N LEU A 156 17.44 8.53 -6.90
CA LEU A 156 17.21 7.07 -6.94
C LEU A 156 18.52 6.29 -7.08
N LEU A 157 19.42 6.74 -7.97
CA LEU A 157 20.72 6.11 -8.16
C LEU A 157 21.60 6.23 -6.92
N ARG A 158 21.71 7.43 -6.34
CA ARG A 158 22.46 7.65 -5.09
C ARG A 158 21.91 6.80 -3.95
N GLU A 159 20.59 6.77 -3.78
CA GLU A 159 19.94 5.99 -2.73
C GLU A 159 20.13 4.48 -2.91
N ARG A 160 20.28 3.98 -4.15
CA ARG A 160 20.64 2.59 -4.45
C ARG A 160 22.09 2.30 -4.07
N GLU A 161 23.01 3.20 -4.41
CA GLU A 161 24.44 3.07 -4.09
C GLU A 161 24.72 3.11 -2.58
N ASP A 162 24.01 3.98 -1.85
CA ASP A 162 24.13 4.11 -0.39
C ASP A 162 23.44 2.96 0.37
N SER A 163 22.65 2.14 -0.33
CA SER A 163 21.95 1.01 0.28
C SER A 163 22.92 -0.15 0.54
N TYR A 164 22.88 -0.70 1.75
CA TYR A 164 23.56 -1.96 2.05
C TYR A 164 22.99 -3.14 1.25
N TYR A 165 21.74 -3.02 0.79
CA TYR A 165 21.08 -4.00 -0.07
C TYR A 165 21.18 -3.56 -1.53
N PRO A 166 21.71 -4.41 -2.42
CA PRO A 166 21.90 -4.08 -3.84
C PRO A 166 20.58 -3.79 -4.58
N GLU A 167 19.45 -4.21 -4.02
CA GLU A 167 18.11 -4.04 -4.56
C GLU A 167 17.25 -3.21 -3.61
N LYS A 168 17.67 -1.96 -3.33
CA LYS A 168 16.82 -1.04 -2.56
C LYS A 168 15.47 -0.90 -3.26
N TRP A 169 14.40 -1.32 -2.58
CA TRP A 169 13.06 -1.20 -3.15
C TRP A 169 12.68 0.26 -3.37
N VAL A 170 12.11 0.53 -4.54
CA VAL A 170 11.61 1.85 -4.90
C VAL A 170 10.28 2.08 -4.19
N ARG A 171 10.07 3.28 -3.64
CA ARG A 171 8.80 3.64 -3.00
C ARG A 171 7.72 3.82 -4.07
N SER A 172 6.47 3.46 -3.77
CA SER A 172 5.34 3.55 -4.72
C SER A 172 5.23 4.92 -5.37
N ILE A 173 5.34 6.00 -4.59
CA ILE A 173 5.31 7.37 -5.10
C ILE A 173 6.43 7.68 -6.12
N ASP A 174 7.62 7.11 -5.91
CA ASP A 174 8.75 7.30 -6.81
C ASP A 174 8.57 6.47 -8.07
N ALA A 175 8.09 5.23 -7.94
CA ALA A 175 7.75 4.38 -9.07
C ALA A 175 6.65 5.01 -9.94
N TYR A 176 5.59 5.55 -9.34
CA TYR A 176 4.54 6.26 -10.05
C TYR A 176 5.09 7.47 -10.80
N ARG A 177 5.91 8.33 -10.17
CA ARG A 177 6.47 9.51 -10.84
C ARG A 177 7.31 9.15 -12.06
N VAL A 178 8.03 8.03 -12.02
CA VAL A 178 8.84 7.54 -13.13
C VAL A 178 7.98 6.91 -14.23
N LEU A 179 7.03 6.04 -13.86
CA LEU A 179 6.26 5.23 -14.81
C LEU A 179 5.04 5.97 -15.38
N CYS A 180 4.49 6.93 -14.63
CA CYS A 180 3.31 7.72 -14.97
C CYS A 180 3.64 9.23 -15.06
N PRO A 181 4.57 9.67 -15.93
CA PRO A 181 5.05 11.07 -15.95
C PRO A 181 3.97 12.09 -16.33
N LYS A 182 2.87 11.65 -16.94
CA LYS A 182 1.70 12.50 -17.26
C LYS A 182 0.80 12.78 -16.06
N ASP A 183 1.12 12.19 -14.91
CA ASP A 183 0.39 12.32 -13.65
C ASP A 183 -1.14 12.20 -13.78
N PRO A 184 -1.66 11.04 -14.22
CA PRO A 184 -3.10 10.82 -14.37
C PRO A 184 -3.90 11.05 -13.08
N MET A 185 -3.31 10.84 -11.91
CA MET A 185 -3.96 11.05 -10.62
C MET A 185 -3.88 12.47 -10.08
N ARG A 186 -2.99 13.32 -10.62
CA ARG A 186 -2.73 14.67 -10.10
C ARG A 186 -2.30 14.61 -8.63
N LEU A 187 -1.14 14.02 -8.38
CA LEU A 187 -0.61 13.78 -7.04
C LEU A 187 -0.53 15.04 -6.15
N GLU A 188 -0.46 16.22 -6.75
CA GLU A 188 -0.52 17.48 -6.01
C GLU A 188 -1.84 17.62 -5.22
N GLY A 189 -1.76 17.42 -3.91
CA GLY A 189 -2.88 17.58 -2.97
C GLY A 189 -3.60 16.28 -2.60
N MET A 190 -3.11 15.13 -3.06
CA MET A 190 -3.60 13.83 -2.63
C MET A 190 -3.28 13.58 -1.16
N ARG A 191 -4.20 12.95 -0.44
CA ARG A 191 -3.97 12.48 0.92
C ARG A 191 -3.41 11.06 0.82
N HIS A 192 -2.38 10.74 1.60
CA HIS A 192 -1.82 9.39 1.64
C HIS A 192 -2.75 8.51 2.47
N ARG A 193 -3.82 8.05 1.83
CA ARG A 193 -4.83 7.14 2.37
C ARG A 193 -4.74 5.84 1.58
N ALA A 194 -5.08 4.72 2.22
CA ALA A 194 -4.97 3.41 1.60
C ALA A 194 -5.65 3.31 0.21
N ILE A 195 -6.79 3.97 0.02
CA ILE A 195 -7.48 3.94 -1.29
C ILE A 195 -6.75 4.75 -2.38
N ASP A 196 -6.16 5.88 -2.00
CA ASP A 196 -5.42 6.73 -2.92
C ASP A 196 -4.13 6.02 -3.37
N ASP A 197 -3.44 5.36 -2.44
CA ASP A 197 -2.28 4.53 -2.71
C ASP A 197 -2.64 3.29 -3.56
N ALA A 198 -3.71 2.56 -3.24
CA ALA A 198 -4.18 1.43 -4.06
C ALA A 198 -4.51 1.84 -5.52
N VAL A 199 -5.08 3.03 -5.73
CA VAL A 199 -5.32 3.55 -7.08
C VAL A 199 -3.99 3.87 -7.78
N MET A 200 -3.04 4.51 -7.09
CA MET A 200 -1.70 4.81 -7.62
C MET A 200 -0.97 3.55 -8.06
N GLU A 201 -1.04 2.52 -7.26
CA GLU A 201 -0.48 1.21 -7.53
C GLU A 201 -1.14 0.52 -8.73
N GLY A 202 -2.45 0.70 -8.90
CA GLY A 202 -3.15 0.30 -10.13
C GLY A 202 -2.58 0.98 -11.39
N TRP A 203 -2.26 2.28 -11.32
CA TRP A 203 -1.62 2.98 -12.44
C TRP A 203 -0.21 2.46 -12.71
N ILE A 204 0.58 2.19 -11.66
CA ILE A 204 1.90 1.57 -11.76
C ILE A 204 1.79 0.20 -12.46
N LEU A 205 0.91 -0.68 -11.97
CA LEU A 205 0.71 -2.01 -12.54
C LEU A 205 0.31 -1.94 -14.01
N ARG A 206 -0.59 -1.02 -14.38
CA ARG A 206 -0.97 -0.83 -15.78
C ARG A 206 0.23 -0.48 -16.66
N GLU A 207 1.12 0.40 -16.23
CA GLU A 207 2.30 0.75 -17.03
C GLU A 207 3.31 -0.40 -17.12
N LEU A 208 3.38 -1.27 -16.10
CA LEU A 208 4.22 -2.47 -16.10
C LEU A 208 3.71 -3.59 -17.01
N GLU A 209 2.39 -3.65 -17.26
CA GLU A 209 1.76 -4.66 -18.13
C GLU A 209 1.66 -4.23 -19.62
N LYS A 210 2.17 -3.05 -19.99
CA LYS A 210 2.23 -2.59 -21.39
C LYS A 210 3.42 -3.15 -22.16
#